data_AF-A0A6M1ZKH1-F1
#
_entry.id   AF-A0A6M1ZKH1-F1
#
_cell.length_a   1.000
_cell.length_b   1.000
_cell.length_c   1.000
_cell.angle_alpha   90.00
_cell.angle_beta   90.00
_cell.angle_gamma   90.00
#
_symmetry.space_group_name_H-M   'P 1'
#
loop_
_entity.id
_entity.type
_entity.pdbx_description
1 polymer ?
#
loop_
_entity_poly.entity_id
_entity_poly.type
_entity_poly.pdbx_seq_one_letter_code
_entity_poly.pdbx_strand_id
1 'polypeptide(L)' 'MEKYICLVCGYIYDPKENNNVSFQDLPADWLCPECGVGKDQFELVK' A
#
# COMPACT_ATOMS: atom_id res chain seq x y z
N MET A 1 -7.59 -1.08 10.84
CA MET A 1 -6.43 -1.46 10.03
C MET A 1 -5.87 -0.20 9.43
N GLU A 2 -4.55 -0.09 9.41
CA GLU A 2 -3.81 1.06 8.92
C GLU A 2 -3.90 1.16 7.39
N LYS A 3 -4.17 2.35 6.86
CA LYS A 3 -4.12 2.62 5.42
C LYS A 3 -2.77 3.20 5.03
N TYR A 4 -2.30 2.92 3.84
CA TYR A 4 -1.03 3.43 3.34
C TYR A 4 -1.25 4.18 2.02
N ILE A 5 -0.58 5.31 1.83
CA ILE A 5 -0.63 6.11 0.61
C ILE A 5 0.68 6.02 -0.15
N CYS A 6 0.60 5.75 -1.44
CA CYS A 6 1.73 5.83 -2.36
C CYS A 6 2.13 7.30 -2.53
N LEU A 7 3.36 7.65 -2.15
CA LEU A 7 3.88 9.01 -2.26
C LEU A 7 4.12 9.46 -3.71
N VAL A 8 4.16 8.52 -4.66
CA VAL A 8 4.44 8.79 -6.08
C VAL A 8 3.18 9.11 -6.87
N CYS A 9 2.11 8.32 -6.70
CA CYS A 9 0.89 8.46 -7.49
C CYS A 9 -0.38 8.75 -6.68
N GLY A 10 -0.32 8.69 -5.34
CA GLY A 10 -1.47 8.94 -4.47
C GLY A 10 -2.42 7.75 -4.28
N TYR A 11 -2.12 6.56 -4.83
CA TYR A 11 -2.89 5.35 -4.56
C TYR A 11 -2.97 5.06 -3.06
N ILE A 12 -4.17 4.74 -2.55
CA ILE A 12 -4.39 4.38 -1.14
C ILE A 12 -4.65 2.89 -1.04
N TYR A 13 -3.79 2.18 -0.31
CA TYR A 13 -4.04 0.82 0.11
C TYR A 13 -4.95 0.82 1.35
N ASP A 14 -6.20 0.38 1.19
CA ASP A 14 -7.11 0.08 2.30
C ASP A 14 -7.19 -1.45 2.51
N PRO A 15 -6.71 -1.98 3.66
CA PRO A 15 -6.85 -3.38 3.98
C PRO A 15 -8.28 -3.93 3.88
N LYS A 16 -9.31 -3.11 4.15
CA LYS A 16 -10.72 -3.54 4.07
C LYS A 16 -11.15 -3.88 2.65
N GLU A 17 -10.54 -3.24 1.66
CA GLU A 17 -10.78 -3.49 0.24
C GLU A 17 -9.92 -4.67 -0.27
N ASN A 18 -8.94 -5.09 0.54
CA ASN A 18 -7.94 -6.10 0.18
C ASN A 18 -8.04 -7.34 1.09
N ASN A 19 -9.26 -7.87 1.27
CA ASN A 19 -9.54 -9.08 2.07
C ASN A 19 -9.04 -9.01 3.53
N ASN A 20 -8.94 -7.82 4.11
CA ASN A 20 -8.35 -7.59 5.43
C ASN A 20 -6.88 -8.04 5.55
N VAL A 21 -6.12 -7.99 4.45
CA VAL A 21 -4.65 -8.14 4.47
C VAL A 21 -4.03 -6.80 4.85
N SER A 22 -3.12 -6.79 5.83
CA SER A 22 -2.44 -5.56 6.21
C SER A 22 -1.34 -5.21 5.19
N PHE A 23 -1.02 -3.92 5.04
CA PHE A 23 0.06 -3.50 4.14
C PHE A 23 1.42 -4.12 4.52
N GLN A 24 1.65 -4.33 5.83
CA GLN A 24 2.88 -4.93 6.33
C GLN A 24 3.00 -6.40 5.91
N ASP A 25 1.88 -7.13 5.82
CA ASP A 25 1.83 -8.54 5.41
C ASP A 25 1.98 -8.75 3.89
N LEU A 26 1.95 -7.68 3.10
CA LEU A 26 2.17 -7.79 1.65
C LEU A 26 3.57 -8.36 1.36
N PRO A 27 3.72 -9.20 0.31
CA PRO A 27 5.01 -9.69 -0.16
C PRO A 27 6.04 -8.58 -0.35
N ALA A 28 7.33 -8.90 -0.19
CA ALA A 28 8.41 -7.92 -0.32
C ALA A 28 8.55 -7.37 -1.75
N ASP A 29 8.13 -8.13 -2.75
CA ASP A 29 8.12 -7.80 -4.17
C ASP A 29 6.78 -7.19 -4.63
N TRP A 30 5.84 -6.94 -3.71
CA TRP A 30 4.60 -6.24 -4.05
C TRP A 30 4.91 -4.83 -4.55
N LEU A 31 4.24 -4.46 -5.65
CA LEU A 31 4.36 -3.15 -6.29
C LEU A 31 3.02 -2.44 -6.27
N CYS A 32 3.06 -1.10 -6.23
CA CYS A 32 1.89 -0.25 -6.38
C CYS A 32 1.15 -0.62 -7.67
N PRO A 33 -0.16 -0.94 -7.62
CA PRO A 33 -0.90 -1.37 -8.80
C PRO A 33 -1.08 -0.26 -9.85
N GLU A 34 -0.95 1.00 -9.44
CA GLU A 34 -1.12 2.15 -10.33
C GLU A 34 0.18 2.62 -11.00
N CYS A 35 1.34 2.50 -10.33
CA CYS A 35 2.60 3.07 -10.84
C CYS A 35 3.83 2.16 -10.73
N GLY A 36 3.73 0.98 -10.13
CA GLY A 36 4.79 -0.03 -10.14
C GLY A 36 5.94 0.20 -9.17
N VAL A 37 5.88 1.21 -8.30
CA VAL A 37 6.91 1.42 -7.25
C VAL A 37 6.72 0.46 -6.07
N GLY A 38 7.79 0.20 -5.32
CA GLY A 38 7.78 -0.70 -4.18
C GLY A 38 7.13 -0.14 -2.91
N LYS A 39 7.06 -0.99 -1.88
CA LYS A 39 6.50 -0.65 -0.55
C LYS A 39 7.26 0.46 0.17
N ASP A 40 8.51 0.72 -0.20
CA ASP A 40 9.36 1.79 0.34
C ASP A 40 8.87 3.20 -0.04
N GLN A 41 7.99 3.30 -1.04
CA GLN A 41 7.38 4.57 -1.49
C GLN A 41 6.00 4.82 -0.86
N PHE A 42 5.67 4.16 0.24
CA PHE A 42 4.39 4.29 0.93
C PHE A 42 4.55 4.82 2.36
N GLU A 43 3.61 5.65 2.78
CA GLU A 43 3.51 6.13 4.16
C GLU A 43 2.14 5.83 4.78
N LEU A 44 2.11 5.70 6.10
CA LEU A 44 0.88 5.53 6.87
C LEU A 44 0.00 6.78 6.74
N VAL A 45 -1.25 6.59 6.34
CA VAL A 45 -2.28 7.64 6.38
C VAL A 45 -2.71 7.84 7.84
N LYS A 46 -2.47 9.04 8.37
CA LYS A 46 -2.88 9.43 9.72
C LYS A 46 -4.39 9.64 9.84
#